data_AF-A0A927A1D4-F1
#
_entry.id   AF-A0A927A1D4-F1
#
_cell.length_a   1.000
_cell.length_b   1.000
_cell.length_c   1.000
_cell.angle_alpha   90.00
_cell.angle_beta   90.00
_cell.angle_gamma   90.00
#
_symmetry.space_group_name_H-M   'P 1'
#
loop_
_entity.id
_entity.type
_entity.pdbx_description
1 polymer ?
#
loop_
_entity_poly.entity_id
_entity_poly.type
_entity_poly.pdbx_seq_one_letter_code
_entity_poly.pdbx_strand_id
1 'polypeptide(L)'
;MIIEFLKFKMPAELRETFIQKDEEIWTTVLSKYPGFLGKEVWISPDDLTEVVIVVHWQNREQWKAISETELEAIAQKFDQYLGFSYEMSEASEYQVRKFPQH
;
A
#
# COMPACT_ATOMS: atom_id res chain seq x y z
N MET A 1 5.36 9.76 -12.61
CA MET A 1 4.74 8.74 -11.74
C MET A 1 5.76 8.29 -10.71
N ILE A 2 5.32 8.24 -9.46
CA ILE A 2 6.04 7.71 -8.32
C ILE A 2 5.38 6.40 -7.92
N ILE A 3 6.18 5.45 -7.46
CA ILE A 3 5.74 4.20 -6.85
C ILE A 3 6.09 4.26 -5.38
N GLU A 4 5.10 4.01 -4.55
CA GLU A 4 5.28 3.63 -3.16
C GLU A 4 5.22 2.10 -3.11
N PHE A 5 6.29 1.50 -2.62
CA PHE A 5 6.43 0.06 -2.47
C PHE A 5 6.49 -0.27 -0.99
N LEU A 6 5.57 -1.11 -0.52
CA LEU A 6 5.49 -1.54 0.87
C LEU A 6 5.50 -3.07 0.90
N LYS A 7 6.29 -3.67 1.80
CA LYS A 7 6.32 -5.11 2.01
C LYS A 7 5.93 -5.44 3.44
N PHE A 8 4.91 -6.27 3.57
CA PHE A 8 4.38 -6.70 4.85
C PHE A 8 4.64 -8.18 5.08
N LYS A 9 4.94 -8.55 6.31
CA LYS A 9 5.03 -9.93 6.78
C LYS A 9 3.89 -10.23 7.75
N MET A 10 3.25 -11.37 7.54
CA MET A 10 2.17 -11.88 8.37
C MET A 10 2.04 -13.40 8.22
N PRO A 11 1.39 -14.09 9.17
CA PRO A 11 1.01 -15.49 8.97
C PRO A 11 0.20 -15.65 7.67
N ALA A 12 0.54 -16.66 6.87
CA ALA A 12 -0.03 -16.86 5.53
C ALA A 12 -1.56 -17.02 5.55
N GLU A 13 -2.09 -17.61 6.62
CA GLU A 13 -3.52 -17.81 6.86
C GLU A 13 -4.28 -16.50 7.11
N LEU A 14 -3.59 -15.41 7.47
CA LEU A 14 -4.18 -14.09 7.74
C LEU A 14 -4.08 -13.14 6.54
N ARG A 15 -3.35 -13.54 5.49
CA ARG A 15 -3.05 -12.72 4.32
C ARG A 15 -4.29 -12.21 3.60
N GLU A 16 -5.26 -13.09 3.34
CA GLU A 16 -6.47 -12.70 2.61
C GLU A 16 -7.30 -11.69 3.43
N THR A 17 -7.34 -11.83 4.75
CA THR A 17 -7.97 -10.85 5.64
C THR A 17 -7.26 -9.50 5.56
N PHE A 18 -5.93 -9.48 5.56
CA PHE A 18 -5.15 -8.25 5.37
C PHE A 18 -5.50 -7.56 4.06
N ILE A 19 -5.48 -8.30 2.94
CA ILE A 19 -5.75 -7.76 1.60
C ILE A 19 -7.17 -7.19 1.51
N GLN A 20 -8.17 -7.91 2.01
CA GLN A 20 -9.55 -7.44 2.02
C GLN A 20 -9.72 -6.15 2.84
N LYS A 21 -9.12 -6.09 4.04
CA LYS A 21 -9.21 -4.90 4.89
C LYS A 21 -8.44 -3.72 4.29
N ASP A 22 -7.33 -3.98 3.63
CA ASP A 22 -6.54 -2.98 2.95
C ASP A 22 -7.32 -2.37 1.76
N GLU A 23 -8.09 -3.17 1.02
CA GLU A 23 -9.01 -2.67 -0.01
C GLU A 23 -10.14 -1.81 0.58
N GLU A 24 -10.82 -2.33 1.61
CA GLU A 24 -11.95 -1.64 2.26
C GLU A 24 -11.56 -0.32 2.93
N ILE A 25 -10.33 -0.24 3.46
CA ILE A 25 -9.89 0.89 4.29
C ILE A 25 -8.89 1.76 3.52
N TRP A 26 -7.70 1.22 3.22
CA TRP A 26 -6.63 2.00 2.60
C TRP A 26 -6.96 2.38 1.15
N THR A 27 -7.33 1.44 0.28
CA THR A 27 -7.65 1.77 -1.14
C THR A 27 -8.79 2.77 -1.20
N THR A 28 -9.86 2.53 -0.44
CA THR A 28 -11.03 3.40 -0.43
C THR A 28 -10.69 4.82 0.00
N VAL A 29 -9.80 5.01 0.97
CA VAL A 29 -9.38 6.35 1.39
C VAL A 29 -8.40 6.98 0.40
N LEU A 30 -7.33 6.25 0.02
CA LEU A 30 -6.30 6.77 -0.88
C LEU A 30 -6.86 7.15 -2.27
N SER A 31 -7.87 6.43 -2.76
CA SER A 31 -8.53 6.72 -4.05
C SER A 31 -9.21 8.09 -4.14
N LYS A 32 -9.43 8.76 -3.01
CA LYS A 32 -10.03 10.10 -2.97
C LYS A 32 -9.01 11.22 -3.21
N TYR A 33 -7.71 10.93 -3.10
CA TYR A 33 -6.68 11.94 -3.29
C TYR A 33 -6.36 12.13 -4.78
N PRO A 34 -6.26 13.37 -5.29
CA PRO A 34 -6.04 13.64 -6.72
C PRO A 34 -4.78 13.01 -7.32
N GLY A 35 -3.78 12.70 -6.49
CA GLY A 35 -2.54 12.07 -6.93
C GLY A 35 -2.60 10.55 -7.07
N PHE A 36 -3.63 9.89 -6.55
CA PHE A 36 -3.73 8.43 -6.57
C PHE A 36 -4.12 7.94 -7.97
N LEU A 37 -3.32 7.03 -8.52
CA LEU A 37 -3.57 6.43 -9.84
C LEU A 37 -4.03 4.99 -9.78
N GLY A 38 -3.77 4.30 -8.67
CA GLY A 38 -4.09 2.88 -8.51
C GLY A 38 -3.23 2.22 -7.46
N LYS A 39 -3.60 0.99 -7.12
CA LYS A 39 -2.88 0.14 -6.18
C LYS A 39 -2.88 -1.29 -6.68
N GLU A 40 -1.76 -1.98 -6.50
CA GLU A 40 -1.59 -3.39 -6.80
C GLU A 40 -1.21 -4.14 -5.53
N VAL A 41 -1.61 -5.41 -5.46
CA VAL A 41 -1.23 -6.34 -4.41
C VAL A 41 -0.47 -7.47 -5.08
N TRP A 42 0.79 -7.66 -4.72
CA TRP A 42 1.63 -8.74 -5.25
C TRP A 42 1.87 -9.77 -4.16
N ILE A 43 1.68 -11.04 -4.52
CA ILE A 43 1.87 -12.19 -3.65
C ILE A 43 2.97 -13.04 -4.28
N SER A 44 4.02 -13.33 -3.51
CA SER A 44 5.09 -14.20 -3.97
C SER A 44 4.61 -15.66 -3.96
N PRO A 45 4.83 -16.44 -5.04
CA PRO A 45 4.60 -17.89 -4.99
C PRO A 45 5.62 -18.61 -4.09
N ASP A 46 6.77 -17.98 -3.82
CA ASP A 46 7.89 -18.58 -3.08
C ASP A 46 7.82 -18.29 -1.57
N ASP A 47 7.12 -17.22 -1.16
CA ASP A 47 6.88 -16.87 0.24
C ASP A 47 5.46 -16.32 0.44
N LEU A 48 4.57 -17.16 0.97
CA LEU A 48 3.18 -16.81 1.21
C LEU A 48 2.97 -15.94 2.46
N THR A 49 4.01 -15.72 3.26
CA THR A 49 3.97 -14.85 4.45
C THR A 49 4.18 -13.38 4.09
N GLU A 50 4.52 -13.10 2.83
CA GLU A 50 4.77 -11.75 2.32
C GLU A 50 3.59 -11.24 1.48
N VAL A 51 3.23 -9.98 1.72
CA VAL A 51 2.35 -9.19 0.85
C VAL A 51 3.08 -7.94 0.45
N VAL A 52 3.13 -7.68 -0.86
CA VAL A 52 3.66 -6.42 -1.38
C VAL A 52 2.48 -5.55 -1.84
N ILE A 53 2.46 -4.31 -1.36
CA ILE A 53 1.54 -3.28 -1.82
C ILE A 53 2.31 -2.29 -2.67
N VAL A 54 1.81 -2.02 -3.87
CA VAL A 54 2.39 -1.07 -4.82
C VAL A 54 1.37 0.01 -5.11
N VAL A 55 1.63 1.23 -4.65
CA VAL A 55 0.74 2.38 -4.88
C VAL A 55 1.33 3.27 -5.97
N HIS A 56 0.50 3.62 -6.95
CA HIS A 56 0.88 4.44 -8.08
C HIS A 56 0.42 5.88 -7.83
N TRP A 57 1.38 6.80 -7.80
CA TRP A 57 1.12 8.21 -7.57
C TRP A 57 1.50 9.04 -8.81
N GLN A 58 0.67 10.01 -9.17
CA GLN A 58 0.90 10.91 -10.30
C GLN A 58 2.25 11.64 -10.17
N ASN A 59 2.49 12.24 -9.02
CA ASN A 59 3.75 12.88 -8.64
C ASN A 59 3.96 12.85 -7.12
N ARG A 60 5.18 13.17 -6.70
CA ARG A 60 5.60 13.12 -5.30
C ARG A 60 4.94 14.19 -4.44
N GLU A 61 4.69 15.37 -5.01
CA GLU A 61 4.10 16.50 -4.29
C GLU A 61 2.69 16.17 -3.80
N GLN A 62 1.83 15.64 -4.69
CA GLN A 62 0.47 15.26 -4.33
C GLN A 62 0.42 14.11 -3.31
N TRP A 63 1.35 13.15 -3.39
CA TRP A 63 1.44 12.07 -2.40
C TRP A 63 1.89 12.59 -1.03
N LYS A 64 2.96 13.40 -0.99
CA LYS A 64 3.50 13.94 0.26
C LYS A 64 2.70 15.12 0.83
N ALA A 65 1.68 15.59 0.11
CA ALA A 65 0.72 16.57 0.61
C ALA A 65 -0.36 15.95 1.51
N ILE A 66 -0.50 14.62 1.52
CA ILE A 66 -1.40 13.92 2.44
C ILE A 66 -0.90 14.12 3.87
N SER A 67 -1.80 14.49 4.78
CA SER A 67 -1.43 14.79 6.16
C SER A 67 -1.00 13.53 6.90
N GLU A 68 0.11 13.60 7.64
CA GLU A 68 0.57 12.52 8.52
C GLU A 68 -0.50 12.15 9.56
N THR A 69 -1.22 13.13 10.11
CA THR A 69 -2.31 12.88 11.06
C THR A 69 -3.48 12.12 10.42
N GLU A 70 -3.78 12.37 9.14
CA GLU A 70 -4.79 11.59 8.41
C GLU A 70 -4.33 10.15 8.19
N LEU A 71 -3.06 9.96 7.79
CA LEU A 71 -2.46 8.64 7.60
C LEU A 71 -2.43 7.82 8.90
N GLU A 72 -2.06 8.45 10.02
CA GLU A 72 -2.07 7.83 11.35
C GLU A 72 -3.48 7.40 11.76
N ALA A 73 -4.50 8.23 11.52
CA ALA A 73 -5.88 7.88 11.84
C ALA A 73 -6.39 6.69 11.01
N ILE A 74 -5.99 6.60 9.75
CA ILE A 74 -6.32 5.47 8.87
C ILE A 74 -5.59 4.21 9.35
N ALA A 75 -4.30 4.32 9.71
CA ALA A 75 -3.50 3.22 10.24
C ALA A 75 -4.08 2.66 11.54
N GLN A 76 -4.43 3.52 12.50
CA GLN A 76 -5.08 3.11 13.75
C GLN A 76 -6.40 2.38 13.49
N LYS A 77 -7.21 2.91 12.56
CA LYS A 77 -8.45 2.26 12.15
C LYS A 77 -8.17 0.88 11.56
N PHE A 78 -7.21 0.79 10.64
CA PHE A 78 -6.82 -0.46 10.00
C PHE A 78 -6.38 -1.51 11.04
N ASP A 79 -5.46 -1.16 11.94
CA ASP A 79 -4.97 -2.05 13.00
C ASP A 79 -6.10 -2.55 13.92
N GLN A 80 -7.04 -1.67 14.27
CA GLN A 80 -8.20 -2.03 15.07
C GLN A 80 -9.10 -3.05 14.38
N TYR A 81 -9.32 -2.91 13.07
CA TYR A 81 -10.18 -3.84 12.31
C TYR A 81 -9.46 -5.15 11.96
N LEU A 82 -8.14 -5.11 11.81
CA LEU A 82 -7.36 -6.27 11.41
C LEU A 82 -7.28 -7.30 12.53
N GLY A 83 -7.08 -6.87 13.77
CA GLY A 83 -7.14 -7.74 14.95
C GLY A 83 -5.98 -8.73 15.07
N PHE A 84 -4.92 -8.57 14.28
CA PHE A 84 -3.66 -9.31 14.39
C PHE A 84 -2.46 -8.43 14.06
N SER A 85 -1.28 -8.84 14.52
CA SER A 85 -0.02 -8.14 14.23
C SER A 85 0.53 -8.51 12.86
N TYR A 86 1.04 -7.52 12.16
CA TYR A 86 1.82 -7.65 10.94
C TYR A 86 3.07 -6.77 11.06
N GLU A 87 4.08 -7.03 10.24
CA GLU A 87 5.31 -6.26 10.20
C GLU A 87 5.48 -5.61 8.84
N MET A 88 5.72 -4.29 8.78
CA MET A 88 6.15 -3.63 7.55
C MET A 88 7.68 -3.74 7.41
N SER A 89 8.11 -4.80 6.72
CA SER A 89 9.53 -5.14 6.53
C SER A 89 10.27 -4.25 5.53
N GLU A 90 9.55 -3.58 4.62
CA GLU A 90 10.15 -2.66 3.64
C GLU A 90 9.18 -1.52 3.30
N ALA A 91 9.73 -0.31 3.16
CA ALA A 91 9.04 0.84 2.61
C ALA A 91 10.01 1.63 1.73
N SER A 92 9.70 1.74 0.43
CA SER A 92 10.58 2.29 -0.59
C SER A 92 9.81 3.22 -1.54
N GLU A 93 10.49 4.27 -2.02
CA GLU A 93 9.97 5.19 -3.04
C GLU A 93 10.74 4.99 -4.36
N TYR A 94 10.04 4.84 -5.48
CA TYR A 94 10.66 4.74 -6.80
C TYR A 94 10.07 5.75 -7.79
N GLN A 95 10.89 6.28 -8.70
CA GLN A 95 10.42 7.08 -9.83
C GLN A 95 10.37 6.21 -11.09
N VAL A 96 9.20 6.15 -11.74
CA VAL A 96 9.08 5.41 -13.00
C VAL A 96 9.64 6.23 -14.16
N ARG A 97 10.57 5.62 -14.91
CA ARG A 97 11.02 6.09 -16.23
C ARG A 97 10.36 5.23 -17.29
N LYS A 98 9.51 5.85 -18.12
CA LYS A 98 8.94 5.19 -19.30
C LYS A 98 9.92 5.38 -20.46
N PHE A 99 10.30 4.29 -21.10
CA PHE A 99 11.01 4.33 -22.38
C PHE A 99 9.98 4.39 -23.52
N PRO A 100 10.27 5.08 -24.64
CA PRO A 100 9.42 5.03 -25.81
C PRO A 100 9.23 3.58 -26.26
N GLN A 101 7.98 3.17 -26.52
CA GLN A 101 7.73 1.94 -27.27
C GLN A 101 7.97 2.26 -28.74
N HIS A 102 8.92 1.56 -29.37
CA HIS A 102 9.20 1.66 -30.81
C HIS A 102 8.12 0.96 -31.63
#